data_AF-A0A369A1W6-F1
#
_entry.id   AF-A0A369A1W6-F1
#
_cell.length_a   1.000
_cell.length_b   1.000
_cell.length_c   1.000
_cell.angle_alpha   90.00
_cell.angle_beta   90.00
_cell.angle_gamma   90.00
#
_symmetry.space_group_name_H-M   'P 1'
#
loop_
_entity.id
_entity.type
_entity.pdbx_description
1 polymer ?
#
loop_
_entity_poly.entity_id
_entity_poly.type
_entity_poly.pdbx_seq_one_letter_code
_entity_poly.pdbx_strand_id
1 'polypeptide(L)'
;MKILLIGYGRMGKMIESITLNTDDEVIGRVTKTEDIRNYAGLADVAIEFTQPDAAVENILECFKAEIPIVCGTTGWYHQLDRVKREAEKHRGTLLYSSNFSIGVQLFFQICKHASALISRYKDYKPSIREVHHTRKLDAPSGTAITLAEYVLQHYPSLKKYSSNSTDDETLIIQSVREGDVPGIHQLYFTSQIDEIHISHQAFSREGFARGALAAAAWIRNRTGVFTMEEFLDLSK
;
A
#
# COMPACT_ATOMS: atom_id res chain seq x y z
N MET A 1 19.07 -1.07 12.21
CA MET A 1 19.02 -2.38 11.51
C MET A 1 19.80 -2.30 10.20
N LYS A 2 20.34 -3.41 9.72
CA LYS A 2 20.99 -3.52 8.41
C LYS A 2 19.95 -3.79 7.32
N ILE A 3 19.71 -2.79 6.48
CA ILE A 3 18.64 -2.79 5.48
C ILE A 3 19.24 -3.03 4.10
N LEU A 4 18.64 -3.97 3.36
CA LEU A 4 18.86 -4.16 1.93
C LEU A 4 17.79 -3.41 1.14
N LEU A 5 18.17 -2.45 0.30
CA LEU A 5 17.23 -1.80 -0.60
C LEU A 5 17.19 -2.51 -1.94
N ILE A 6 16.02 -3.03 -2.32
CA ILE A 6 15.80 -3.67 -3.62
C ILE A 6 14.96 -2.71 -4.48
N GLY A 7 15.60 -2.14 -5.50
CA GLY A 7 15.05 -1.03 -6.27
C GLY A 7 15.44 0.33 -5.70
N TYR A 8 16.36 1.01 -6.36
CA TYR A 8 16.92 2.28 -5.91
C TYR A 8 16.34 3.50 -6.67
N GLY A 9 15.01 3.50 -6.83
CA GLY A 9 14.24 4.60 -7.42
C GLY A 9 13.98 5.74 -6.43
N ARG A 10 12.93 6.54 -6.68
CA ARG A 10 12.54 7.65 -5.79
C ARG A 10 12.25 7.18 -4.35
N MET A 11 11.59 6.03 -4.19
CA MET A 11 11.28 5.46 -2.88
C MET A 11 12.53 4.92 -2.16
N GLY A 12 13.38 4.15 -2.84
CA GLY A 12 14.64 3.68 -2.25
C GLY A 12 15.54 4.81 -1.76
N LYS A 13 15.69 5.88 -2.58
CA LYS A 13 16.43 7.09 -2.18
C LYS A 13 15.80 7.81 -0.99
N MET A 14 14.46 7.90 -0.95
CA MET A 14 13.74 8.51 0.17
C MET A 14 13.96 7.72 1.46
N ILE A 15 13.82 6.40 1.42
CA ILE A 15 14.06 5.51 2.56
C ILE A 15 15.48 5.71 3.09
N GLU A 16 16.48 5.64 2.21
CA GLU A 16 17.87 5.85 2.61
C GLU A 16 18.11 7.24 3.21
N SER A 17 17.53 8.29 2.64
CA SER A 17 17.70 9.64 3.20
C SER A 17 17.14 9.76 4.62
N ILE A 18 16.10 8.99 4.95
CA ILE A 18 15.53 8.95 6.31
C ILE A 18 16.45 8.16 7.25
N THR A 19 17.07 7.06 6.79
CA THR A 19 17.96 6.25 7.64
C THR A 19 19.26 6.97 8.02
N LEU A 20 19.69 7.99 7.27
CA LEU A 20 20.87 8.80 7.62
C LEU A 20 20.80 9.47 9.00
N ASN A 21 19.59 9.59 9.56
CA ASN A 21 19.35 10.20 10.87
C ASN A 21 18.84 9.17 11.90
N THR A 22 19.05 7.87 11.67
CA THR A 22 18.67 6.78 12.58
C THR A 22 19.85 5.82 12.79
N ASP A 23 19.68 4.84 13.70
CA ASP A 23 20.64 3.73 13.88
C ASP A 23 20.48 2.63 12.81
N ASP A 24 19.74 2.91 11.73
CA ASP A 24 19.61 2.01 10.59
C ASP A 24 20.73 2.24 9.57
N GLU A 25 21.22 1.15 8.99
CA GLU A 25 22.33 1.14 8.04
C GLU A 25 21.84 0.50 6.73
N VAL A 26 21.92 1.24 5.63
CA VAL A 26 21.70 0.65 4.29
C VAL A 26 22.99 -0.04 3.84
N ILE A 27 22.99 -1.37 3.90
CA ILE A 27 24.18 -2.18 3.60
C ILE A 27 24.32 -2.54 2.12
N GLY A 28 23.25 -2.34 1.33
CA GLY A 28 23.20 -2.75 -0.07
C GLY A 28 22.07 -2.10 -0.85
N ARG A 29 22.27 -1.95 -2.16
CA ARG A 29 21.33 -1.32 -3.10
C ARG A 29 21.17 -2.21 -4.34
N VAL A 30 20.35 -3.24 -4.24
CA VAL A 30 20.14 -4.19 -5.32
C VAL A 30 19.36 -3.52 -6.46
N THR A 31 20.00 -3.46 -7.61
CA THR A 31 19.40 -3.08 -8.88
C THR A 31 19.50 -4.26 -9.86
N LYS A 32 19.30 -4.05 -11.17
CA LYS A 32 19.11 -5.15 -12.15
C LYS A 32 20.21 -6.23 -12.20
N THR A 33 21.42 -5.95 -11.75
CA THR A 33 22.58 -6.84 -11.93
C THR A 33 23.14 -7.42 -10.63
N GLU A 34 22.63 -6.99 -9.47
CA GLU A 34 23.14 -7.44 -8.18
C GLU A 34 22.36 -8.65 -7.66
N ASP A 35 23.09 -9.60 -7.09
CA ASP A 35 22.51 -10.82 -6.52
C ASP A 35 22.14 -10.59 -5.04
N ILE A 36 20.86 -10.77 -4.71
CA ILE A 36 20.34 -10.65 -3.35
C ILE A 36 21.07 -11.61 -2.38
N ARG A 37 21.50 -12.79 -2.87
CA ARG A 37 22.16 -13.83 -2.05
C ARG A 37 23.49 -13.36 -1.45
N ASN A 38 24.13 -12.35 -2.03
CA ASN A 38 25.35 -11.75 -1.48
C ASN A 38 25.13 -11.09 -0.11
N TYR A 39 23.87 -10.84 0.27
CA TYR A 39 23.50 -10.21 1.53
C TYR A 39 22.91 -11.21 2.54
N ALA A 40 22.88 -12.51 2.22
CA ALA A 40 22.43 -13.56 3.13
C ALA A 40 23.29 -13.57 4.41
N GLY A 41 22.64 -13.59 5.58
CA GLY A 41 23.30 -13.48 6.89
C GLY A 41 23.91 -12.11 7.21
N LEU A 42 23.80 -11.12 6.30
CA LEU A 42 24.28 -9.75 6.50
C LEU A 42 23.12 -8.76 6.70
N ALA A 43 22.07 -8.88 5.88
CA ALA A 43 20.88 -8.04 5.97
C ALA A 43 19.93 -8.55 7.05
N ASP A 44 19.40 -7.62 7.85
CA ASP A 44 18.33 -7.91 8.80
C ASP A 44 16.96 -7.96 8.13
N VAL A 45 16.78 -7.17 7.06
CA VAL A 45 15.52 -7.01 6.34
C VAL A 45 15.77 -6.39 4.97
N ALA A 46 14.96 -6.75 3.97
CA ALA A 46 14.91 -6.13 2.66
C ALA A 46 13.68 -5.23 2.53
N ILE A 47 13.81 -4.11 1.82
CA ILE A 47 12.70 -3.25 1.43
C ILE A 47 12.68 -3.14 -0.11
N GLU A 48 11.57 -3.53 -0.71
CA GLU A 48 11.42 -3.76 -2.14
C GLU A 48 10.42 -2.76 -2.76
N PHE A 49 10.92 -1.97 -3.71
CA PHE A 49 10.16 -1.03 -4.53
C PHE A 49 10.72 -1.02 -5.97
N THR A 50 10.34 -2.00 -6.77
CA THR A 50 10.73 -2.16 -8.18
C THR A 50 9.53 -2.06 -9.13
N GLN A 51 9.36 -3.05 -10.00
CA GLN A 51 8.30 -3.18 -10.98
C GLN A 51 7.60 -4.52 -10.78
N PRO A 52 6.30 -4.65 -11.15
CA PRO A 52 5.50 -5.84 -10.86
C PRO A 52 6.18 -7.17 -11.21
N ASP A 53 6.80 -7.25 -12.39
CA ASP A 53 7.46 -8.47 -12.88
C ASP A 53 8.70 -8.85 -12.06
N ALA A 54 9.43 -7.85 -11.53
CA ALA A 54 10.64 -8.08 -10.73
C ALA A 54 10.31 -8.34 -9.25
N ALA A 55 9.22 -7.78 -8.73
CA ALA A 55 8.87 -7.87 -7.32
C ALA A 55 8.72 -9.32 -6.84
N VAL A 56 8.03 -10.17 -7.61
CA VAL A 56 7.83 -11.58 -7.23
C VAL A 56 9.16 -12.31 -7.14
N GLU A 57 10.02 -12.20 -8.15
CA GLU A 57 11.31 -12.89 -8.14
C GLU A 57 12.22 -12.36 -7.02
N ASN A 58 12.21 -11.06 -6.75
CA ASN A 58 12.92 -10.48 -5.60
C ASN A 58 12.44 -11.05 -4.26
N ILE A 59 11.12 -11.20 -4.08
CA ILE A 59 10.53 -11.81 -2.88
C ILE A 59 11.01 -13.26 -2.73
N LEU A 60 10.98 -14.03 -3.81
CA LEU A 60 11.40 -15.43 -3.78
C LEU A 60 12.90 -15.59 -3.51
N GLU A 61 13.75 -14.73 -4.05
CA GLU A 61 15.18 -14.73 -3.75
C GLU A 61 15.46 -14.31 -2.30
N CYS A 62 14.71 -13.36 -1.74
CA CYS A 62 14.79 -13.03 -0.32
C CYS A 62 14.43 -14.23 0.57
N PHE A 63 13.39 -14.99 0.22
CA PHE A 63 13.04 -16.21 0.94
C PHE A 63 14.16 -17.26 0.90
N LYS A 64 14.79 -17.46 -0.26
CA LYS A 64 15.94 -18.39 -0.39
C LYS A 64 17.17 -17.93 0.39
N ALA A 65 17.36 -16.61 0.52
CA ALA A 65 18.45 -15.99 1.26
C ALA A 65 18.16 -15.84 2.77
N GLU A 66 16.99 -16.28 3.24
CA GLU A 66 16.50 -16.12 4.62
C GLU A 66 16.43 -14.65 5.08
N ILE A 67 16.14 -13.73 4.15
CA ILE A 67 15.99 -12.29 4.42
C ILE A 67 14.49 -11.94 4.49
N PRO A 68 13.97 -11.47 5.64
CA PRO A 68 12.61 -10.92 5.72
C PRO A 68 12.45 -9.75 4.75
N ILE A 69 11.30 -9.64 4.09
CA ILE A 69 11.08 -8.63 3.05
C ILE A 69 9.79 -7.83 3.24
N VAL A 70 9.91 -6.50 3.10
CA VAL A 70 8.79 -5.58 2.92
C VAL A 70 8.65 -5.26 1.43
N CYS A 71 7.50 -5.55 0.83
CA CYS A 71 7.22 -5.27 -0.58
C CYS A 71 6.16 -4.17 -0.73
N GLY A 72 6.56 -3.05 -1.33
CA GLY A 72 5.64 -1.97 -1.71
C GLY A 72 5.43 -1.79 -3.20
N THR A 73 5.97 -2.69 -4.02
CA THR A 73 5.60 -2.78 -5.43
C THR A 73 4.15 -3.26 -5.55
N THR A 74 3.37 -2.66 -6.43
CA THR A 74 1.98 -3.05 -6.71
C THR A 74 1.89 -3.89 -7.98
N GLY A 75 0.71 -4.43 -8.31
CA GLY A 75 0.44 -5.05 -9.63
C GLY A 75 0.78 -6.55 -9.75
N TRP A 76 1.34 -7.17 -8.72
CA TRP A 76 1.74 -8.60 -8.74
C TRP A 76 0.81 -9.52 -7.92
N TYR A 77 -0.21 -8.99 -7.25
CA TYR A 77 -1.04 -9.74 -6.29
C TYR A 77 -1.77 -10.96 -6.89
N HIS A 78 -1.93 -11.03 -8.20
CA HIS A 78 -2.40 -12.23 -8.89
C HIS A 78 -1.49 -13.46 -8.68
N GLN A 79 -0.24 -13.25 -8.24
CA GLN A 79 0.71 -14.31 -7.86
C GLN A 79 0.80 -14.54 -6.34
N LEU A 80 -0.08 -13.92 -5.53
CA LEU A 80 0.01 -14.01 -4.06
C LEU A 80 -0.01 -15.46 -3.55
N ASP A 81 -0.81 -16.34 -4.15
CA ASP A 81 -0.86 -17.75 -3.75
C ASP A 81 0.47 -18.48 -4.02
N ARG A 82 1.17 -18.13 -5.11
CA ARG A 82 2.53 -18.65 -5.38
C ARG A 82 3.49 -18.16 -4.30
N VAL A 83 3.43 -16.88 -3.96
CA VAL A 83 4.28 -16.26 -2.93
C VAL A 83 4.04 -16.89 -1.55
N LYS A 84 2.79 -17.12 -1.15
CA LYS A 84 2.45 -17.78 0.12
C LYS A 84 3.02 -19.19 0.23
N ARG A 85 2.89 -20.01 -0.83
CA ARG A 85 3.45 -21.36 -0.87
C ARG A 85 4.98 -21.37 -0.73
N GLU A 86 5.67 -20.45 -1.41
CA GLU A 86 7.12 -20.35 -1.29
C GLU A 86 7.54 -19.80 0.09
N ALA A 87 6.77 -18.88 0.68
CA ALA A 87 7.00 -18.42 2.05
C ALA A 87 6.89 -19.59 3.06
N GLU A 88 5.87 -20.44 2.95
CA GLU A 88 5.74 -21.63 3.81
C GLU A 88 6.93 -22.59 3.64
N LYS A 89 7.28 -22.91 2.39
CA LYS A 89 8.38 -23.82 2.04
C LYS A 89 9.74 -23.36 2.57
N HIS A 90 10.01 -22.06 2.51
CA HIS A 90 11.29 -21.47 2.92
C HIS A 90 11.26 -20.85 4.31
N ARG A 91 10.15 -20.97 5.06
CA ARG A 91 9.92 -20.23 6.32
C ARG A 91 10.16 -18.72 6.14
N GLY A 92 9.81 -18.22 4.96
CA GLY A 92 9.99 -16.84 4.54
C GLY A 92 9.06 -15.88 5.27
N THR A 93 9.47 -14.61 5.26
CA THR A 93 8.74 -13.53 5.91
C THR A 93 8.51 -12.42 4.92
N LEU A 94 7.24 -12.08 4.70
CA LEU A 94 6.82 -11.01 3.81
C LEU A 94 5.83 -10.12 4.52
N LEU A 95 5.99 -8.80 4.40
CA LEU A 95 4.87 -7.89 4.55
C LEU A 95 4.69 -7.12 3.24
N TYR A 96 3.48 -7.15 2.70
CA TYR A 96 3.16 -6.45 1.46
C TYR A 96 2.01 -5.46 1.68
N SER A 97 2.05 -4.34 0.95
CA SER A 97 0.96 -3.38 0.92
C SER A 97 1.04 -2.49 -0.30
N SER A 98 -0.13 -2.08 -0.80
CA SER A 98 -0.23 -1.06 -1.86
C SER A 98 0.07 0.35 -1.33
N ASN A 99 0.07 0.53 0.00
CA ASN A 99 0.30 1.80 0.64
C ASN A 99 0.88 1.62 2.06
N PHE A 100 2.08 2.15 2.28
CA PHE A 100 2.76 2.10 3.57
C PHE A 100 2.46 3.31 4.48
N SER A 101 1.73 4.32 4.01
CA SER A 101 1.38 5.46 4.86
C SER A 101 0.44 5.00 5.99
N ILE A 102 0.90 5.15 7.23
CA ILE A 102 0.08 4.91 8.42
C ILE A 102 -1.20 5.76 8.37
N GLY A 103 -1.09 7.02 7.92
CA GLY A 103 -2.25 7.91 7.75
C GLY A 103 -3.28 7.37 6.78
N VAL A 104 -2.85 6.75 5.67
CA VAL A 104 -3.76 6.11 4.71
C VAL A 104 -4.41 4.86 5.31
N GLN A 105 -3.65 4.07 6.07
CA GLN A 105 -4.19 2.87 6.73
C GLN A 105 -5.26 3.22 7.78
N LEU A 106 -5.01 4.26 8.59
CA LEU A 106 -6.02 4.79 9.52
C LEU A 106 -7.23 5.33 8.78
N PHE A 107 -7.01 6.09 7.70
CA PHE A 107 -8.09 6.58 6.84
C PHE A 107 -8.96 5.45 6.27
N PHE A 108 -8.35 4.34 5.83
CA PHE A 108 -9.11 3.18 5.37
C PHE A 108 -10.02 2.60 6.44
N GLN A 109 -9.54 2.44 7.69
CA GLN A 109 -10.37 1.92 8.77
C GLN A 109 -11.51 2.86 9.15
N ILE A 110 -11.23 4.17 9.21
CA ILE A 110 -12.26 5.18 9.44
C ILE A 110 -13.33 5.11 8.35
N CYS A 111 -12.92 5.05 7.07
CA CYS A 111 -13.84 4.94 5.94
C CYS A 111 -14.63 3.63 5.96
N LYS A 112 -14.01 2.49 6.25
CA LYS A 112 -14.68 1.18 6.37
C LYS A 112 -15.76 1.23 7.45
N HIS A 113 -15.42 1.75 8.63
CA HIS A 113 -16.38 1.91 9.72
C HIS A 113 -17.52 2.88 9.37
N ALA A 114 -17.18 4.03 8.78
CA ALA A 114 -18.17 5.01 8.32
C ALA A 114 -19.10 4.41 7.26
N SER A 115 -18.57 3.67 6.27
CA SER A 115 -19.35 2.98 5.26
C SER A 115 -20.32 1.98 5.86
N ALA A 116 -19.88 1.16 6.83
CA ALA A 116 -20.73 0.19 7.52
C ALA A 116 -21.83 0.84 8.38
N LEU A 117 -21.56 2.01 8.95
CA LEU A 117 -22.52 2.77 9.74
C LEU A 117 -23.56 3.47 8.84
N ILE A 118 -23.09 4.19 7.82
CA ILE A 118 -23.91 5.03 6.94
C ILE A 118 -24.75 4.18 5.98
N SER A 119 -24.28 3.01 5.55
CA SER A 119 -25.02 2.15 4.61
C SER A 119 -26.38 1.66 5.12
N ARG A 120 -26.64 1.80 6.43
CA ARG A 120 -27.94 1.56 7.07
C ARG A 120 -29.00 2.59 6.62
N TYR A 121 -28.58 3.73 6.08
CA TYR A 121 -29.42 4.83 5.62
C TYR A 121 -29.32 4.97 4.10
N LYS A 122 -30.32 4.46 3.37
CA LYS A 122 -30.28 4.29 1.90
C LYS A 122 -30.19 5.60 1.08
N ASP A 123 -30.50 6.72 1.72
CA ASP A 123 -30.50 8.05 1.09
C ASP A 123 -29.09 8.59 0.89
N TYR A 124 -28.13 8.13 1.69
CA TYR A 124 -26.73 8.52 1.55
C TYR A 124 -26.06 7.72 0.43
N LYS A 125 -25.61 8.42 -0.60
CA LYS A 125 -24.91 7.83 -1.75
C LYS A 125 -23.40 8.04 -1.59
N PRO A 126 -22.59 6.96 -1.59
CA PRO A 126 -21.16 7.11 -1.50
C PRO A 126 -20.57 7.52 -2.85
N SER A 127 -19.54 8.37 -2.83
CA SER A 127 -18.68 8.65 -3.99
C SER A 127 -17.25 8.94 -3.56
N ILE A 128 -16.28 8.72 -4.45
CA ILE A 128 -14.86 8.91 -4.15
C ILE A 128 -14.29 9.98 -5.07
N ARG A 129 -13.47 10.87 -4.50
CA ARG A 129 -12.64 11.81 -5.26
C ARG A 129 -11.18 11.65 -4.85
N GLU A 130 -10.30 11.68 -5.84
CA GLU A 130 -8.87 11.77 -5.61
C GLU A 130 -8.21 12.90 -6.39
N VAL A 131 -7.13 13.45 -5.85
CA VAL A 131 -6.28 14.45 -6.52
C VAL A 131 -4.83 13.99 -6.43
N HIS A 132 -4.15 13.96 -7.57
CA HIS A 132 -2.71 13.68 -7.64
C HIS A 132 -2.02 14.60 -8.62
N HIS A 133 -0.70 14.64 -8.58
CA HIS A 133 0.11 15.40 -9.53
C HIS A 133 -0.12 14.97 -11.00
N THR A 134 0.12 15.89 -11.93
CA THR A 134 -0.09 15.69 -13.38
C THR A 134 0.71 14.53 -13.98
N ARG A 135 1.86 14.18 -13.38
CA ARG A 135 2.73 13.07 -13.82
C ARG A 135 2.25 11.67 -13.44
N LYS A 136 1.09 11.53 -12.77
CA LYS A 136 0.57 10.23 -12.32
C LYS A 136 -0.24 9.61 -13.46
N LEU A 137 0.28 8.51 -14.00
CA LEU A 137 -0.27 7.86 -15.20
C LEU A 137 -1.49 6.98 -14.92
N ASP A 138 -1.52 6.32 -13.76
CA ASP A 138 -2.63 5.46 -13.35
C ASP A 138 -3.81 6.30 -12.84
N ALA A 139 -5.02 5.95 -13.25
CA ALA A 139 -6.28 6.52 -12.78
C ALA A 139 -7.39 5.44 -12.84
N PRO A 140 -8.11 5.18 -11.73
CA PRO A 140 -7.89 5.70 -10.38
C PRO A 140 -6.57 5.24 -9.75
N SER A 141 -6.10 5.91 -8.69
CA SER A 141 -4.95 5.40 -7.94
C SER A 141 -5.28 4.08 -7.22
N GLY A 142 -4.25 3.28 -6.93
CA GLY A 142 -4.41 2.09 -6.11
C GLY A 142 -5.07 2.35 -4.75
N THR A 143 -4.83 3.51 -4.13
CA THR A 143 -5.50 3.89 -2.86
C THR A 143 -7.00 4.15 -3.06
N ALA A 144 -7.40 4.78 -4.17
CA ALA A 144 -8.82 4.97 -4.48
C ALA A 144 -9.52 3.64 -4.83
N ILE A 145 -8.83 2.72 -5.51
CA ILE A 145 -9.34 1.38 -5.80
C ILE A 145 -9.57 0.60 -4.50
N THR A 146 -8.58 0.54 -3.61
CA THR A 146 -8.71 -0.14 -2.31
C THR A 146 -9.83 0.48 -1.47
N LEU A 147 -9.96 1.81 -1.45
CA LEU A 147 -11.06 2.49 -0.77
C LEU A 147 -12.42 2.08 -1.35
N ALA A 148 -12.55 2.02 -2.68
CA ALA A 148 -13.76 1.60 -3.37
C ALA A 148 -14.14 0.17 -3.03
N GLU A 149 -13.18 -0.76 -3.00
CA GLU A 149 -13.41 -2.15 -2.60
C GLU A 149 -13.98 -2.26 -1.18
N TYR A 150 -13.47 -1.47 -0.23
CA TYR A 150 -14.04 -1.44 1.14
C TYR A 150 -15.45 -0.86 1.18
N VAL A 151 -15.74 0.19 0.41
CA VAL A 151 -17.10 0.76 0.32
C VAL A 151 -18.06 -0.29 -0.26
N LEU A 152 -17.70 -0.97 -1.35
CA LEU A 152 -18.56 -1.95 -2.01
C LEU A 152 -18.95 -3.13 -1.09
N GLN A 153 -18.09 -3.51 -0.13
CA GLN A 153 -18.42 -4.55 0.86
C GLN A 153 -19.65 -4.21 1.72
N HIS A 154 -19.95 -2.92 1.89
CA HIS A 154 -21.04 -2.44 2.75
C HIS A 154 -22.25 -1.89 1.96
N TYR A 155 -22.15 -1.78 0.63
CA TYR A 155 -23.19 -1.26 -0.25
C TYR A 155 -23.56 -2.28 -1.33
N PRO A 156 -24.39 -3.30 -1.02
CA PRO A 156 -24.74 -4.37 -1.98
C PRO A 156 -25.48 -3.92 -3.24
N SER A 157 -26.05 -2.70 -3.23
CA SER A 157 -26.65 -2.07 -4.42
C SER A 157 -25.61 -1.64 -5.44
N LEU A 158 -24.36 -1.44 -5.02
CA LEU A 158 -23.25 -1.08 -5.90
C LEU A 158 -22.52 -2.35 -6.30
N LYS A 159 -22.42 -2.61 -7.61
CA LYS A 159 -21.85 -3.85 -8.18
C LYS A 159 -20.40 -3.68 -8.61
N LYS A 160 -20.00 -2.45 -8.92
CA LYS A 160 -18.70 -2.12 -9.48
C LYS A 160 -18.35 -0.66 -9.16
N TYR A 161 -17.12 -0.28 -9.46
CA TYR A 161 -16.69 1.12 -9.49
C TYR A 161 -16.37 1.53 -10.93
N SER A 162 -16.51 2.83 -11.22
CA SER A 162 -16.13 3.41 -12.51
C SER A 162 -15.76 4.88 -12.33
N SER A 163 -14.89 5.38 -13.19
CA SER A 163 -14.66 6.83 -13.30
C SER A 163 -15.71 7.55 -14.14
N ASN A 164 -16.37 6.83 -15.03
CA ASN A 164 -17.32 7.38 -16.01
C ASN A 164 -18.56 6.48 -16.07
N SER A 165 -19.43 6.53 -15.05
CA SER A 165 -20.76 5.93 -15.11
C SER A 165 -21.80 6.93 -14.64
N THR A 166 -23.03 6.72 -15.11
CA THR A 166 -24.23 7.41 -14.63
C THR A 166 -25.27 6.43 -14.09
N ASP A 167 -24.90 5.15 -13.93
CA ASP A 167 -25.79 4.13 -13.38
C ASP A 167 -25.78 4.17 -11.83
N ASP A 168 -26.93 3.88 -11.23
CA ASP A 168 -27.12 3.90 -9.76
C ASP A 168 -26.49 2.69 -9.06
N GLU A 169 -26.00 1.71 -9.83
CA GLU A 169 -25.35 0.49 -9.33
C GLU A 169 -23.81 0.61 -9.34
N THR A 170 -23.27 1.80 -9.60
CA THR A 170 -21.82 2.01 -9.72
C THR A 170 -21.33 3.06 -8.75
N LEU A 171 -20.30 2.69 -7.99
CA LEU A 171 -19.55 3.64 -7.17
C LEU A 171 -18.68 4.53 -8.07
N ILE A 172 -18.93 5.83 -8.06
CA ILE A 172 -18.17 6.78 -8.86
C ILE A 172 -16.83 7.11 -8.19
N ILE A 173 -15.75 7.03 -8.97
CA ILE A 173 -14.41 7.46 -8.57
C ILE A 173 -13.92 8.58 -9.50
N GLN A 174 -14.00 9.82 -9.03
CA GLN A 174 -13.50 10.98 -9.75
C GLN A 174 -12.00 11.15 -9.52
N SER A 175 -11.21 11.04 -10.60
CA SER A 175 -9.76 11.21 -10.56
C SER A 175 -9.34 12.56 -11.13
N VAL A 176 -8.70 13.40 -10.31
CA VAL A 176 -8.20 14.73 -10.70
C VAL A 176 -6.67 14.70 -10.76
N ARG A 177 -6.10 15.38 -11.76
CA ARG A 177 -4.66 15.52 -11.95
C ARG A 177 -4.29 16.99 -11.92
N GLU A 178 -3.66 17.44 -10.84
CA GLU A 178 -3.45 18.86 -10.53
C GLU A 178 -2.07 19.10 -9.91
N GLY A 179 -1.32 20.03 -10.49
CA GLY A 179 -0.03 20.51 -9.98
C GLY A 179 0.92 19.39 -9.56
N ASP A 180 1.50 19.56 -8.36
CA ASP A 180 2.40 18.62 -7.70
C ASP A 180 1.78 17.94 -6.47
N VAL A 181 0.44 17.86 -6.40
CA VAL A 181 -0.28 17.26 -5.26
C VAL A 181 0.19 15.81 -5.04
N PRO A 182 0.80 15.47 -3.88
CA PRO A 182 1.29 14.12 -3.63
C PRO A 182 0.17 13.07 -3.64
N GLY A 183 -0.98 13.44 -3.06
CA GLY A 183 -2.19 12.63 -3.04
C GLY A 183 -3.22 13.20 -2.06
N ILE A 184 -4.44 13.41 -2.52
CA ILE A 184 -5.62 13.69 -1.68
C ILE A 184 -6.67 12.63 -2.02
N HIS A 185 -7.27 12.05 -1.00
CA HIS A 185 -8.33 11.05 -1.14
C HIS A 185 -9.52 11.45 -0.28
N GLN A 186 -10.71 11.41 -0.85
CA GLN A 186 -11.93 11.85 -0.21
C GLN A 186 -13.04 10.82 -0.47
N LEU A 187 -13.70 10.39 0.60
CA LEU A 187 -14.93 9.59 0.55
C LEU A 187 -16.09 10.49 0.97
N TYR A 188 -17.08 10.62 0.10
CA TYR A 188 -18.29 11.38 0.33
C TYR A 188 -19.45 10.44 0.56
N PHE A 189 -20.41 10.87 1.38
CA PHE A 189 -21.73 10.28 1.54
C PHE A 189 -22.74 11.42 1.45
N THR A 190 -23.46 11.49 0.33
CA THR A 190 -24.32 12.64 0.00
C THR A 190 -25.78 12.22 0.05
N SER A 191 -26.62 13.01 0.73
CA SER A 191 -28.08 12.89 0.75
C SER A 191 -28.71 14.15 0.12
N GLN A 192 -30.05 14.25 0.11
CA GLN A 192 -30.72 15.50 -0.29
C GLN A 192 -30.60 16.62 0.75
N ILE A 193 -30.23 16.28 1.99
CA ILE A 193 -30.26 17.20 3.13
C ILE A 193 -28.85 17.69 3.47
N ASP A 194 -27.86 16.80 3.38
CA ASP A 194 -26.50 17.03 3.85
C ASP A 194 -25.48 16.12 3.16
N GLU A 195 -24.21 16.36 3.48
CA GLU A 195 -23.08 15.58 3.01
C GLU A 195 -22.08 15.37 4.14
N ILE A 196 -21.60 14.14 4.26
CA ILE A 196 -20.47 13.78 5.13
C ILE A 196 -19.30 13.44 4.22
N HIS A 197 -18.13 14.01 4.50
CA HIS A 197 -16.91 13.61 3.80
C HIS A 197 -15.76 13.34 4.76
N ILE A 198 -14.93 12.37 4.40
CA ILE A 198 -13.73 11.99 5.13
C ILE A 198 -12.57 12.16 4.16
N SER A 199 -11.53 12.89 4.58
CA SER A 199 -10.40 13.21 3.72
C SER A 199 -9.06 12.82 4.34
N HIS A 200 -8.18 12.28 3.49
CA HIS A 200 -6.77 12.13 3.77
C HIS A 200 -5.96 12.94 2.75
N GLN A 201 -4.96 13.68 3.22
CA GLN A 201 -4.02 14.44 2.38
C GLN A 201 -2.58 14.06 2.74
N ALA A 202 -1.81 13.64 1.73
CA ALA A 202 -0.38 13.46 1.84
C ALA A 202 0.34 14.78 1.52
N PHE A 203 1.17 15.27 2.45
CA PHE A 203 2.04 16.43 2.22
C PHE A 203 3.37 16.06 1.54
N SER A 204 3.82 14.82 1.70
CA SER A 204 5.06 14.33 1.09
C SER A 204 5.05 12.81 0.94
N ARG A 205 6.04 12.28 0.22
CA ARG A 205 6.25 10.82 0.11
C ARG A 205 6.93 10.20 1.33
N GLU A 206 7.38 11.02 2.27
CA GLU A 206 8.10 10.60 3.46
C GLU A 206 7.26 9.66 4.33
N GLY A 207 5.94 9.90 4.41
CA GLY A 207 5.02 9.05 5.17
C GLY A 207 5.02 7.59 4.70
N PHE A 208 5.14 7.34 3.39
CA PHE A 208 5.23 5.98 2.86
C PHE A 208 6.57 5.32 3.23
N ALA A 209 7.67 6.07 3.13
CA ALA A 209 9.00 5.55 3.44
C ALA A 209 9.16 5.23 4.94
N ARG A 210 8.65 6.11 5.82
CA ARG A 210 8.62 5.87 7.27
C ARG A 210 7.78 4.65 7.64
N GLY A 211 6.62 4.48 7.00
CA GLY A 211 5.79 3.31 7.21
C GLY A 211 6.44 2.00 6.74
N ALA A 212 7.15 2.03 5.61
CA ALA A 212 7.91 0.87 5.14
C ALA A 212 9.06 0.51 6.10
N LEU A 213 9.78 1.50 6.63
CA LEU A 213 10.80 1.29 7.67
C LEU A 213 10.20 0.70 8.96
N ALA A 214 9.06 1.21 9.41
CA ALA A 214 8.38 0.69 10.59
C ALA A 214 7.89 -0.76 10.39
N ALA A 215 7.32 -1.06 9.21
CA ALA A 215 6.94 -2.41 8.83
C ALA A 215 8.15 -3.36 8.77
N ALA A 216 9.29 -2.89 8.27
CA ALA A 216 10.54 -3.65 8.19
C ALA A 216 11.07 -4.00 9.58
N ALA A 217 11.05 -3.02 10.49
CA ALA A 217 11.40 -3.24 11.90
C ALA A 217 10.49 -4.27 12.57
N TRP A 218 9.20 -4.25 12.24
CA TRP A 218 8.24 -5.19 12.76
C TRP A 218 8.47 -6.61 12.23
N ILE A 219 8.64 -6.84 10.93
CA ILE A 219 8.74 -8.21 10.42
C ILE A 219 10.05 -8.95 10.72
N ARG A 220 11.13 -8.25 11.09
CA ARG A 220 12.50 -8.82 11.22
C ARG A 220 12.58 -10.15 11.99
N ASN A 221 11.76 -10.34 13.02
CA ASN A 221 11.77 -11.53 13.89
C ASN A 221 10.48 -12.37 13.79
N ARG A 222 9.76 -12.26 12.67
CA ARG A 222 8.49 -12.95 12.42
C ARG A 222 8.66 -13.92 11.26
N THR A 223 7.72 -14.85 11.10
CA THR A 223 7.63 -15.78 9.96
C THR A 223 6.21 -15.79 9.44
N GLY A 224 6.03 -15.74 8.12
CA GLY A 224 4.71 -15.71 7.48
C GLY A 224 4.52 -14.52 6.54
N VAL A 225 3.32 -14.44 5.98
CA VAL A 225 2.91 -13.38 5.05
C VAL A 225 1.92 -12.46 5.76
N PHE A 226 2.29 -11.19 5.88
CA PHE A 226 1.58 -10.17 6.64
C PHE A 226 1.15 -8.99 5.77
N THR A 227 0.21 -8.22 6.31
CA THR A 227 -0.30 -6.98 5.73
C THR A 227 -0.08 -5.79 6.67
N MET A 228 -0.28 -4.57 6.16
CA MET A 228 -0.26 -3.37 7.00
C MET A 228 -1.38 -3.34 8.05
N GLU A 229 -2.52 -3.99 7.78
CA GLU A 229 -3.61 -4.11 8.77
C GLU A 229 -3.15 -4.92 10.00
N GLU A 230 -2.44 -6.03 9.78
CA GLU A 230 -1.87 -6.85 10.86
C GLU A 230 -0.74 -6.14 11.61
N PHE A 231 0.11 -5.38 10.89
CA PHE A 231 1.16 -4.58 11.52
C PHE A 231 0.59 -3.53 12.47
N LEU A 232 -0.49 -2.85 12.05
CA LEU A 232 -1.11 -1.78 12.82
C LEU A 232 -2.15 -2.26 13.85
N ASP A 233 -2.38 -3.57 13.97
CA ASP A 233 -3.42 -4.18 14.83
C ASP A 233 -4.83 -3.60 14.54
N LEU A 234 -5.12 -3.37 13.27
CA LEU A 234 -6.36 -2.74 12.78
C LEU A 234 -7.46 -3.75 12.43
N SER A 235 -7.25 -5.04 12.73
CA SER A 235 -8.19 -6.12 12.43
C SER A 235 -9.27 -6.31 13.52
N LYS A 236 -9.41 -5.38 14.47
CA LYS A 236 -10.34 -5.45 15.60
C LYS A 236 -11.61 -4.62 15.40
#